data_AF-A0A539DR56-F1
#
_entry.id   AF-A0A539DR56-F1
#
_cell.length_a   1.000
_cell.length_b   1.000
_cell.length_c   1.000
_cell.angle_alpha   90.00
_cell.angle_beta   90.00
_cell.angle_gamma   90.00
#
_symmetry.space_group_name_H-M   'P 1'
#
loop_
_entity.id
_entity.type
_entity.pdbx_description
1 polymer ?
#
loop_
_entity_poly.entity_id
_entity_poly.type
_entity_poly.pdbx_seq_one_letter_code
_entity_poly.pdbx_strand_id
1 'polypeptide(L)'
;PFYDAELVAVDRLVTLVIDALPAGAALVVTADHGQVHVGERTVTVAAEVRRHVARSSGEGRFRWLHAKTGATADLHELARHHHDDVAWVVTREETLDEHWFGPVVSPPVQARLGDVALVARDDVSFDDPADSGPFPLICRHGSLTAAEVYVPLVAAVN
;
A
#
# COMPACT_ATOMS: atom_id res chain seq x y z
N PRO A 1 20.86 7.24 -8.24
CA PRO A 1 21.54 8.54 -8.06
C PRO A 1 20.67 9.59 -7.36
N PHE A 2 19.38 9.74 -7.73
CA PHE A 2 18.50 10.69 -7.04
C PHE A 2 18.10 10.23 -5.64
N TYR A 3 17.75 8.94 -5.46
CA TYR A 3 17.39 8.40 -4.14
C TYR A 3 18.46 8.64 -3.06
N ASP A 4 19.71 8.26 -3.33
CA ASP A 4 20.80 8.45 -2.36
C ASP A 4 21.06 9.93 -2.07
N ALA A 5 20.90 10.80 -3.07
CA ALA A 5 21.06 12.25 -2.91
C ALA A 5 19.96 12.85 -2.02
N GLU A 6 18.70 12.43 -2.20
CA GLU A 6 17.59 12.83 -1.33
C GLU A 6 17.79 12.31 0.10
N LEU A 7 18.29 11.08 0.27
CA LEU A 7 18.58 10.54 1.61
C LEU A 7 19.68 11.36 2.33
N VAL A 8 20.74 11.74 1.61
CA VAL A 8 21.78 12.66 2.13
C VAL A 8 21.19 14.04 2.45
N ALA A 9 20.24 14.53 1.66
CA ALA A 9 19.56 15.79 1.95
C ALA A 9 18.73 15.71 3.25
N VAL A 10 17.98 14.61 3.44
CA VAL A 10 17.23 14.34 4.68
C VAL A 10 18.16 14.24 5.89
N ASP A 11 19.28 13.52 5.78
CA ASP A 11 20.27 13.40 6.85
C ASP A 11 20.82 14.78 7.30
N ARG A 12 21.12 15.65 6.34
CA ARG A 12 21.53 17.04 6.63
C ARG A 12 20.42 17.84 7.30
N LEU A 13 19.17 17.70 6.86
CA LEU A 13 18.04 18.38 7.49
C LEU A 13 17.86 17.93 8.94
N VAL A 14 17.95 16.63 9.21
CA VAL A 14 17.87 16.09 10.58
C VAL A 14 19.00 16.67 11.45
N THR A 15 20.23 16.73 10.94
CA THR A 15 21.37 17.33 11.64
C THR A 15 21.11 18.79 12.00
N LEU A 16 20.62 19.59 11.05
CA LEU A 16 20.29 21.00 11.29
C LEU A 16 19.19 21.19 12.35
N VAL A 17 18.21 20.28 12.42
CA VAL A 17 17.18 20.32 13.45
C VAL A 17 17.78 19.99 14.81
N ILE A 18 18.64 18.96 14.90
CA ILE A 18 19.32 18.57 16.14
C ILE A 18 20.16 19.73 16.69
N ASP A 19 20.96 20.38 15.84
CA ASP A 19 21.83 21.51 16.22
C ASP A 19 21.04 22.71 16.74
N ALA A 20 19.76 22.84 16.34
CA ALA A 20 18.87 23.93 16.73
C ALA A 20 17.93 23.56 17.90
N LEU A 21 17.99 22.34 18.43
CA LEU A 21 17.10 21.92 19.52
C LEU A 21 17.37 22.74 20.79
N PRO A 22 16.35 23.23 21.51
CA PRO A 22 16.55 23.81 22.84
C PRO A 22 16.88 22.71 23.87
N ALA A 23 17.54 23.09 24.95
CA ALA A 23 17.84 22.18 26.06
C ALA A 23 16.54 21.55 26.61
N GLY A 24 16.56 20.23 26.80
CA GLY A 24 15.41 19.47 27.29
C GLY A 24 14.38 19.10 26.22
N ALA A 25 14.64 19.39 24.94
CA ALA A 25 13.81 18.91 23.83
C ALA A 25 14.33 17.60 23.24
N ALA A 26 13.41 16.85 22.63
CA ALA A 26 13.69 15.64 21.87
C ALA A 26 13.21 15.78 20.43
N LEU A 27 13.99 15.27 19.49
CA LEU A 27 13.59 15.05 18.11
C LEU A 27 13.31 13.56 17.91
N VAL A 28 12.14 13.22 17.34
CA VAL A 28 11.80 11.87 16.89
C VAL A 28 11.55 11.92 15.39
N VAL A 29 12.24 11.07 14.63
CA VAL A 29 12.11 10.96 13.18
C VAL A 29 11.55 9.57 12.84
N THR A 30 10.50 9.56 12.03
CA THR A 30 9.84 8.35 11.53
C THR A 30 9.34 8.57 10.10
N ALA A 31 8.86 7.51 9.46
CA ALA A 31 8.09 7.57 8.21
C ALA A 31 6.69 6.96 8.40
N ASP A 32 5.82 7.19 7.43
CA ASP A 32 4.51 6.57 7.28
C ASP A 32 4.60 5.19 6.62
N HIS A 33 5.45 5.05 5.61
CA HIS A 33 5.75 3.79 4.93
C HIS A 33 7.14 3.78 4.29
N GLY A 34 7.58 2.60 3.88
CA GLY A 34 8.69 2.40 2.97
C GLY A 34 8.25 2.41 1.50
N GLN A 35 9.02 1.75 0.62
CA GLN A 35 8.72 1.68 -0.81
C GLN A 35 9.39 0.45 -1.44
N VAL A 36 8.83 -0.01 -2.57
CA VAL A 36 9.32 -1.14 -3.36
C VAL A 36 9.56 -0.69 -4.80
N HIS A 37 10.70 -1.10 -5.37
CA HIS A 37 11.00 -0.87 -6.78
C HIS A 37 10.30 -1.90 -7.67
N VAL A 38 9.23 -1.48 -8.34
CA VAL A 38 8.46 -2.34 -9.26
C VAL A 38 8.98 -2.26 -10.70
N GLY A 39 9.63 -1.16 -11.07
CA GLY A 39 10.09 -0.92 -12.44
C GLY A 39 8.91 -0.92 -13.42
N GLU A 40 9.01 -1.75 -14.46
CA GLU A 40 7.94 -1.96 -15.44
C GLU A 40 7.05 -3.18 -15.13
N ARG A 41 7.22 -3.82 -13.96
CA ARG A 41 6.49 -5.04 -13.57
C ARG A 41 5.06 -4.73 -13.14
N THR A 42 4.24 -4.38 -14.11
CA THR A 42 2.83 -4.10 -13.90
C THR A 42 1.98 -5.32 -14.26
N VAL A 43 1.12 -5.75 -13.34
CA VAL A 43 0.18 -6.86 -13.50
C VAL A 43 -1.20 -6.30 -13.81
N THR A 44 -1.76 -6.70 -14.95
CA THR A 44 -3.15 -6.38 -15.28
C THR A 44 -4.09 -7.37 -14.59
N VAL A 45 -5.08 -6.87 -13.85
CA VAL A 45 -6.11 -7.73 -13.26
C VAL A 45 -6.82 -8.53 -14.36
N ALA A 46 -6.81 -9.86 -14.23
CA ALA A 46 -7.35 -10.78 -15.23
C ALA A 46 -8.78 -10.42 -15.67
N ALA A 47 -9.08 -10.57 -16.96
CA ALA A 47 -10.37 -10.18 -17.53
C ALA A 47 -11.56 -10.93 -16.86
N GLU A 48 -11.34 -12.18 -16.47
CA GLU A 48 -12.31 -13.03 -15.77
C GLU A 48 -12.61 -12.57 -14.34
N VAL A 49 -11.66 -11.90 -13.70
CA VAL A 49 -11.85 -11.22 -12.41
C VAL A 49 -12.60 -9.92 -12.66
N ARG A 50 -12.12 -9.08 -13.58
CA ARG A 50 -12.72 -7.76 -13.89
C ARG A 50 -14.18 -7.83 -14.31
N ARG A 51 -14.64 -8.91 -14.97
CA ARG A 51 -16.06 -9.06 -15.35
C ARG A 51 -17.02 -9.04 -14.14
N HIS A 52 -16.52 -9.38 -12.95
CA HIS A 52 -17.26 -9.36 -11.68
C HIS A 52 -17.06 -8.07 -10.87
N VAL A 53 -16.17 -7.17 -11.32
CA VAL A 53 -15.86 -5.92 -10.62
C VAL A 53 -16.77 -4.80 -11.14
N ALA A 54 -17.41 -4.08 -10.23
CA ALA A 54 -18.20 -2.88 -10.53
C ALA A 54 -17.33 -1.62 -10.57
N ARG A 55 -16.34 -1.53 -9.67
CA ARG A 55 -15.33 -0.48 -9.62
C ARG A 55 -14.09 -0.97 -8.86
N SER A 56 -12.96 -0.31 -9.05
CA SER A 56 -11.74 -0.51 -8.27
C SER A 56 -11.41 0.74 -7.47
N SER A 57 -10.67 0.58 -6.36
CA SER A 57 -10.09 1.69 -5.58
C SER A 57 -8.78 1.25 -4.92
N GLY A 58 -8.08 2.16 -4.26
CA GLY A 58 -6.78 1.89 -3.66
C GLY A 58 -5.64 2.30 -4.59
N GLU A 59 -4.48 1.66 -4.43
CA GLU A 59 -3.29 1.96 -5.21
C GLU A 59 -2.66 0.70 -5.84
N GLY A 60 -1.57 0.88 -6.57
CA GLY A 60 -0.94 -0.19 -7.35
C GLY A 60 -0.59 -1.44 -6.54
N ARG A 61 -0.09 -1.30 -5.32
CA ARG A 61 0.26 -2.47 -4.49
C ARG A 61 -0.83 -2.93 -3.54
N PHE A 62 -1.92 -2.15 -3.38
CA PHE A 62 -3.09 -2.53 -2.60
C PHE A 62 -4.35 -2.10 -3.34
N ARG A 63 -4.96 -3.03 -4.07
CA ARG A 63 -6.13 -2.76 -4.90
C ARG A 63 -7.38 -3.38 -4.29
N TRP A 64 -8.35 -2.54 -3.96
CA TRP A 64 -9.71 -2.97 -3.63
C TRP A 64 -10.52 -3.20 -4.90
N LEU A 65 -11.10 -4.38 -5.02
CA LEU A 65 -12.08 -4.76 -6.02
C LEU A 65 -13.47 -4.70 -5.37
N HIS A 66 -14.35 -3.86 -5.92
CA HIS A 66 -15.75 -3.77 -5.47
C HIS A 66 -16.59 -4.64 -6.39
N ALA A 67 -17.20 -5.68 -5.83
CA ALA A 67 -17.96 -6.68 -6.57
C ALA A 67 -19.25 -6.08 -7.15
N LYS A 68 -19.69 -6.63 -8.28
CA LYS A 68 -21.09 -6.50 -8.72
C LYS A 68 -22.00 -7.21 -7.72
N THR A 69 -23.24 -6.76 -7.62
CA THR A 69 -24.24 -7.32 -6.69
C THR A 69 -24.31 -8.85 -6.80
N GLY A 70 -24.05 -9.54 -5.68
CA GLY A 70 -24.11 -11.00 -5.59
C GLY A 70 -22.88 -11.75 -6.11
N ALA A 71 -21.81 -11.07 -6.53
CA ALA A 71 -20.64 -11.70 -7.15
C ALA A 71 -19.40 -11.81 -6.23
N THR A 72 -19.49 -11.48 -4.94
CA THR A 72 -18.32 -11.41 -4.05
C THR A 72 -17.58 -12.74 -3.93
N ALA A 73 -18.30 -13.86 -3.77
CA ALA A 73 -17.68 -15.18 -3.63
C ALA A 73 -16.94 -15.60 -4.91
N ASP A 74 -17.60 -15.50 -6.06
CA ASP A 74 -17.01 -15.80 -7.37
C ASP A 74 -15.83 -14.87 -7.68
N LEU A 75 -15.94 -13.59 -7.32
CA LEU A 75 -14.85 -12.61 -7.47
C LEU A 75 -13.63 -13.04 -6.66
N HIS A 76 -13.82 -13.42 -5.40
CA HIS A 76 -12.75 -13.86 -4.53
C HIS A 76 -12.08 -15.13 -5.07
N GLU A 77 -12.85 -16.15 -5.44
CA GLU A 77 -12.32 -17.41 -5.98
C GLU A 77 -11.51 -17.19 -7.26
N LEU A 78 -12.03 -16.40 -8.20
CA LEU A 78 -11.33 -16.09 -9.44
C LEU A 78 -10.09 -15.22 -9.19
N ALA A 79 -10.18 -14.25 -8.28
CA ALA A 79 -9.04 -13.41 -7.93
C ALA A 79 -7.89 -14.26 -7.37
N ARG A 80 -8.20 -15.20 -6.46
CA ARG A 80 -7.23 -16.16 -5.94
C ARG A 80 -6.63 -17.02 -7.03
N HIS A 81 -7.48 -17.61 -7.87
CA HIS A 81 -7.04 -18.47 -8.97
C HIS A 81 -6.02 -17.78 -9.89
N HIS A 82 -6.19 -16.49 -10.16
CA HIS A 82 -5.36 -15.76 -11.10
C HIS A 82 -4.18 -14.97 -10.49
N HIS A 83 -4.22 -14.63 -9.20
CA HIS A 83 -3.26 -13.67 -8.61
C HIS A 83 -2.65 -14.10 -7.26
N ASP A 84 -2.99 -15.28 -6.70
CA ASP A 84 -2.38 -15.77 -5.45
C ASP A 84 -0.86 -15.99 -5.56
N ASP A 85 -0.34 -16.14 -6.78
CA ASP A 85 1.08 -16.32 -7.08
C ASP A 85 1.93 -15.08 -6.78
N VAL A 86 1.37 -13.88 -6.96
CA VAL A 86 2.07 -12.59 -6.75
C VAL A 86 1.48 -11.72 -5.64
N ALA A 87 0.28 -12.03 -5.15
CA ALA A 87 -0.43 -11.25 -4.15
C ALA A 87 -1.01 -12.10 -3.02
N TRP A 88 -1.27 -11.47 -1.89
CA TRP A 88 -2.30 -11.94 -0.97
C TRP A 88 -3.64 -11.45 -1.51
N VAL A 89 -4.54 -12.39 -1.77
CA VAL A 89 -5.91 -12.09 -2.16
C VAL A 89 -6.80 -12.37 -0.96
N VAL A 90 -7.39 -11.32 -0.41
CA VAL A 90 -8.15 -11.39 0.85
C VAL A 90 -9.48 -10.69 0.71
N THR A 91 -10.48 -11.18 1.42
CA THR A 91 -11.81 -10.56 1.53
C THR A 91 -11.78 -9.38 2.50
N ARG A 92 -12.77 -8.50 2.39
CA ARG A 92 -13.01 -7.45 3.37
C ARG A 92 -13.10 -8.00 4.79
N GLU A 93 -13.86 -9.06 4.98
CA GLU A 93 -14.09 -9.70 6.27
C GLU A 93 -12.77 -10.18 6.89
N GLU A 94 -11.90 -10.85 6.11
CA GLU A 94 -10.56 -11.25 6.58
C GLU A 94 -9.73 -10.05 7.03
N THR A 95 -9.71 -8.93 6.29
CA THR A 95 -8.94 -7.74 6.72
C THR A 95 -9.44 -7.12 8.02
N LEU A 96 -10.75 -7.23 8.31
CA LEU A 96 -11.36 -6.73 9.54
C LEU A 96 -11.09 -7.67 10.71
N ASP A 97 -11.24 -8.98 10.49
CA ASP A 97 -11.03 -10.04 11.47
C ASP A 97 -9.55 -10.11 11.90
N GLU A 98 -8.62 -9.91 10.96
CA GLU A 98 -7.18 -9.85 11.24
C GLU A 98 -6.70 -8.47 11.70
N HIS A 99 -7.61 -7.50 11.86
CA HIS A 99 -7.33 -6.16 12.40
C HIS A 99 -6.29 -5.37 11.60
N TRP A 100 -6.27 -5.50 10.28
CA TRP A 100 -5.30 -4.80 9.42
C TRP A 100 -5.37 -3.26 9.58
N PHE A 101 -6.54 -2.73 9.91
CA PHE A 101 -6.78 -1.30 10.13
C PHE A 101 -6.94 -0.94 11.61
N GLY A 102 -6.47 -1.82 12.50
CA GLY A 102 -6.69 -1.75 13.94
C GLY A 102 -7.92 -2.52 14.42
N PRO A 103 -8.10 -2.61 15.76
CA PRO A 103 -9.10 -3.50 16.37
C PRO A 103 -10.55 -3.06 16.18
N VAL A 104 -10.78 -1.79 15.81
CA VAL A 104 -12.12 -1.22 15.62
C VAL A 104 -12.12 -0.34 14.38
N VAL A 105 -12.89 -0.73 13.38
CA VAL A 105 -13.13 0.06 12.16
C VAL A 105 -14.55 0.59 12.19
N SER A 106 -14.72 1.91 12.15
CA SER A 106 -16.06 2.51 12.22
C SER A 106 -16.92 2.21 10.98
N PRO A 107 -18.26 2.13 11.08
CA PRO A 107 -19.12 1.82 9.94
C PRO A 107 -18.91 2.72 8.70
N PRO A 108 -18.68 4.04 8.83
CA PRO A 108 -18.37 4.89 7.67
C PRO A 108 -17.07 4.53 6.95
N VAL A 109 -16.09 3.95 7.65
CA VAL A 109 -14.82 3.48 7.06
C VAL A 109 -15.02 2.11 6.42
N GLN A 110 -15.73 1.18 7.08
CA GLN A 110 -16.05 -0.13 6.50
C GLN A 110 -16.80 0.01 5.16
N ALA A 111 -17.69 1.00 5.05
CA ALA A 111 -18.44 1.29 3.81
C ALA A 111 -17.57 1.72 2.62
N ARG A 112 -16.29 2.08 2.85
CA ARG A 112 -15.34 2.46 1.79
C ARG A 112 -14.44 1.30 1.36
N LEU A 113 -14.38 0.22 2.14
CA LEU A 113 -13.60 -0.96 1.79
C LEU A 113 -14.23 -1.65 0.57
N GLY A 114 -13.39 -2.18 -0.31
CA GLY A 114 -13.85 -3.09 -1.37
C GLY A 114 -14.23 -4.45 -0.78
N ASP A 115 -14.68 -5.36 -1.63
CA ASP A 115 -15.10 -6.70 -1.21
C ASP A 115 -13.92 -7.68 -1.20
N VAL A 116 -12.96 -7.51 -2.12
CA VAL A 116 -11.72 -8.29 -2.22
C VAL A 116 -10.54 -7.35 -2.42
N ALA A 117 -9.46 -7.52 -1.66
CA ALA A 117 -8.20 -6.83 -1.85
C ALA A 117 -7.19 -7.73 -2.59
N LEU A 118 -6.50 -7.14 -3.58
CA LEU A 118 -5.26 -7.67 -4.13
C LEU A 118 -4.10 -6.90 -3.50
N VAL A 119 -3.27 -7.58 -2.71
CA VAL A 119 -2.21 -6.98 -1.91
C VAL A 119 -0.88 -7.56 -2.37
N ALA A 120 -0.11 -6.79 -3.14
CA ALA A 120 1.06 -7.29 -3.85
C ALA A 120 2.15 -7.78 -2.88
N ARG A 121 2.40 -9.09 -2.87
CA ARG A 121 3.46 -9.70 -2.05
C ARG A 121 4.81 -9.54 -2.71
N ASP A 122 4.85 -9.71 -4.01
CA ASP A 122 6.05 -9.58 -4.82
C ASP A 122 6.24 -8.13 -5.29
N ASP A 123 7.37 -7.82 -5.92
CA ASP A 123 7.69 -6.49 -6.41
C ASP A 123 6.96 -6.12 -7.72
N VAL A 124 5.63 -6.25 -7.72
CA VAL A 124 4.74 -5.90 -8.82
C VAL A 124 3.80 -4.77 -8.44
N SER A 125 3.15 -4.17 -9.44
CA SER A 125 2.06 -3.20 -9.24
C SER A 125 0.85 -3.64 -10.07
N PHE A 126 -0.34 -3.63 -9.49
CA PHE A 126 -1.58 -3.85 -10.22
C PHE A 126 -2.00 -2.61 -11.00
N ASP A 127 -2.19 -2.78 -12.30
CA ASP A 127 -2.73 -1.77 -13.18
C ASP A 127 -4.23 -1.54 -12.93
N ASP A 128 -4.65 -0.29 -13.00
CA ASP A 128 -6.04 0.08 -13.16
C ASP A 128 -6.15 0.96 -14.41
N PRO A 129 -6.84 0.52 -15.47
CA PRO A 129 -7.01 1.32 -16.68
C PRO A 129 -7.67 2.69 -16.44
N ALA A 130 -8.32 2.91 -15.29
CA ALA A 130 -8.86 4.19 -14.88
C ALA A 130 -7.82 5.12 -14.22
N ASP A 131 -6.64 4.62 -13.84
CA ASP A 131 -5.53 5.41 -13.31
C ASP A 131 -4.96 6.30 -14.43
N SER A 132 -5.52 7.50 -14.57
CA SER A 132 -5.11 8.52 -15.56
C SER A 132 -3.97 9.43 -15.05
N GLY A 133 -3.29 9.02 -13.98
CA GLY A 133 -2.25 9.81 -13.32
C GLY A 133 -1.06 10.10 -14.26
N PRO A 134 -0.51 11.33 -14.26
CA PRO A 134 0.48 11.76 -15.24
C PRO A 134 1.89 11.19 -15.06
N PHE A 135 2.09 10.22 -14.14
CA PHE A 135 3.43 9.77 -13.74
C PHE A 135 3.61 8.24 -13.80
N PRO A 136 4.50 7.75 -14.69
CA PRO A 136 4.99 6.38 -14.62
C PRO A 136 5.97 6.24 -13.45
N LEU A 137 5.45 5.83 -12.28
CA LEU A 137 6.26 5.62 -11.09
C LEU A 137 6.88 4.21 -11.08
N ILE A 138 8.22 4.16 -11.00
CA ILE A 138 9.02 2.92 -10.93
C ILE A 138 9.13 2.35 -9.50
N CYS A 139 8.79 3.15 -8.49
CA CYS A 139 8.66 2.72 -7.10
C CYS A 139 7.22 2.94 -6.65
N ARG A 140 6.71 2.02 -5.82
CA ARG A 140 5.34 2.03 -5.28
C ARG A 140 5.36 1.60 -3.81
N HIS A 141 4.27 1.81 -3.11
CA HIS A 141 4.05 1.33 -1.75
C HIS A 141 2.58 0.90 -1.59
N GLY A 142 2.16 0.65 -0.35
CA GLY A 142 0.77 0.39 0.02
C GLY A 142 0.46 -1.05 0.42
N SER A 143 1.34 -1.98 0.08
CA SER A 143 1.19 -3.39 0.49
C SER A 143 1.83 -3.65 1.86
N LEU A 144 1.78 -4.90 2.30
CA LEU A 144 2.17 -5.36 3.63
C LEU A 144 3.56 -6.00 3.68
N THR A 145 4.40 -5.77 2.65
CA THR A 145 5.76 -6.31 2.67
C THR A 145 6.61 -5.59 3.71
N ALA A 146 7.64 -6.26 4.24
CA ALA A 146 8.56 -5.66 5.21
C ALA A 146 9.20 -4.36 4.68
N ALA A 147 9.46 -4.26 3.39
CA ALA A 147 10.01 -3.06 2.74
C ALA A 147 9.04 -1.86 2.73
N GLU A 148 7.74 -2.09 2.96
CA GLU A 148 6.70 -1.07 2.96
C GLU A 148 6.23 -0.74 4.38
N VAL A 149 6.16 -1.72 5.28
CA VAL A 149 5.62 -1.50 6.64
C VAL A 149 6.68 -1.18 7.70
N TYR A 150 7.93 -1.59 7.50
CA TYR A 150 8.99 -1.26 8.45
C TYR A 150 9.58 0.11 8.14
N VAL A 151 9.32 1.05 9.05
CA VAL A 151 9.79 2.44 8.98
C VAL A 151 10.81 2.70 10.08
N PRO A 152 11.76 3.63 9.87
CA PRO A 152 12.68 4.02 10.93
C PRO A 152 11.90 4.66 12.09
N LEU A 153 12.39 4.46 13.30
CA LEU A 153 12.01 5.25 14.47
C LEU A 153 13.30 5.59 15.22
N VAL A 154 13.82 6.79 14.97
CA VAL A 154 15.08 7.26 15.57
C VAL A 154 14.83 8.52 16.38
N ALA A 155 15.57 8.70 17.46
CA ALA A 155 15.41 9.84 18.36
C ALA A 155 16.74 10.42 18.81
N ALA A 156 16.75 11.74 19.04
CA ALA A 156 17.86 12.50 19.59
C ALA A 156 17.34 13.45 20.69
N VAL A 157 18.19 13.76 21.67
CA VAL A 157 17.89 14.67 22.78
C VAL A 157 19.02 15.68 22.93
N ASN A 158 18.69 16.91 23.35
CA ASN A 158 19.66 17.95 23.71
C ASN A 158 19.62 18.26 25.21
#